data_AF-Q9F5B5-F1
#
_entry.id   AF-Q9F5B5-F1
#
_cell.length_a   1.000
_cell.length_b   1.000
_cell.length_c   1.000
_cell.angle_alpha   90.00
_cell.angle_beta   90.00
_cell.angle_gamma   90.00
#
_symmetry.space_group_name_H-M   'P 1'
#
loop_
_entity.id
_entity.type
_entity.pdbx_description
1 polymer ?
#
loop_
_entity_poly.entity_id
_entity_poly.type
_entity_poly.pdbx_seq_one_letter_code
_entity_poly.pdbx_strand_id
1 'polypeptide(L)'
;MDSFDPSAPTAPAWSPRMPGWALPRGRDINETDAAFGAGIALKSLDDLIRADPQWIGCWRDRLALKSAAVAARMLGRNEEETAIRDAILLTAPGNDPGPAGKLFLAIRMLTRQSGTIATPFVKELCALLGIGWEDALVSVPDFVDTAIQSGRAAPLAVAELVSAITTIRPDTEVLALGLAEIVLAQMLNWPKPVPLLIPERFGEAFRTIGGRGRVRSDEAAYPRAICLALMDGVAAALRSAVEIDRRAARLLAVAPKLRTRGAEPVIRRLLSDDAILASVPGSELSRWAANRLFDRLESFEAVRELSGRSSFRIFGL
;
A
#
# COMPACT_ATOMS: atom_id res chain seq x y z
N MET A 1 -13.98 -19.41 -20.04
CA MET A 1 -15.21 -19.62 -19.25
C MET A 1 -14.74 -20.55 -18.17
N ASP A 2 -14.15 -19.98 -17.13
CA ASP A 2 -13.26 -20.73 -16.25
C ASP A 2 -14.04 -20.96 -14.96
N SER A 3 -14.54 -22.19 -14.84
CA SER A 3 -15.39 -22.66 -13.75
C SER A 3 -14.65 -22.53 -12.41
N PHE A 4 -15.33 -21.94 -11.42
CA PHE A 4 -14.88 -21.91 -10.04
C PHE A 4 -15.04 -23.30 -9.41
N ASP A 5 -14.14 -24.23 -9.69
CA ASP A 5 -14.10 -25.52 -8.99
C ASP A 5 -13.47 -25.36 -7.59
N PRO A 6 -14.08 -25.91 -6.53
CA PRO A 6 -13.51 -25.85 -5.18
C PRO A 6 -12.40 -26.89 -5.04
N SER A 7 -11.14 -26.44 -5.10
CA SER A 7 -9.97 -27.26 -4.76
C SER A 7 -9.93 -27.62 -3.25
N ALA A 8 -9.44 -28.83 -2.96
CA ALA A 8 -9.15 -29.33 -1.61
C ALA A 8 -8.28 -28.34 -0.79
N PRO A 9 -8.30 -28.37 0.56
CA PRO A 9 -7.55 -27.44 1.38
C PRO A 9 -6.05 -27.72 1.29
N THR A 10 -5.40 -27.12 0.28
CA THR A 10 -3.96 -26.94 0.22
C THR A 10 -3.55 -26.08 1.41
N ALA A 11 -2.45 -26.43 2.08
CA ALA A 11 -1.86 -25.55 3.07
C ALA A 11 -1.72 -24.14 2.46
N PRO A 12 -2.04 -23.07 3.22
CA PRO A 12 -1.98 -21.73 2.67
C PRO A 12 -0.58 -21.45 2.15
N ALA A 13 -0.49 -20.92 0.92
CA ALA A 13 0.78 -20.66 0.24
C ALA A 13 1.65 -19.59 0.93
N TRP A 14 1.11 -18.94 1.98
CA TRP A 14 1.76 -17.88 2.75
C TRP A 14 1.34 -17.96 4.23
N SER A 15 2.19 -17.44 5.12
CA SER A 15 1.92 -17.41 6.56
C SER A 15 1.33 -16.05 6.99
N PRO A 16 0.28 -16.03 7.83
CA PRO A 16 -0.33 -14.79 8.32
C PRO A 16 0.52 -14.04 9.35
N ARG A 17 1.60 -14.68 9.84
CA ARG A 17 2.47 -14.12 10.86
C ARG A 17 3.93 -14.40 10.51
N MET A 18 4.77 -13.42 10.84
CA MET A 18 6.20 -13.63 10.88
C MET A 18 6.55 -14.67 11.96
N PRO A 19 7.59 -15.51 11.74
CA PRO A 19 8.06 -16.44 12.76
C PRO A 19 8.48 -15.71 14.03
N GLY A 20 8.02 -16.14 15.20
CA GLY A 20 8.31 -15.46 16.47
C GLY A 20 9.79 -15.48 16.89
N TRP A 21 10.60 -16.35 16.29
CA TRP A 21 12.06 -16.35 16.48
C TRP A 21 12.78 -15.30 15.63
N ALA A 22 12.13 -14.76 14.61
CA ALA A 22 12.70 -13.77 13.68
C ALA A 22 12.64 -12.33 14.21
N LEU A 23 11.87 -12.09 15.28
CA LEU A 23 11.76 -10.78 15.88
C LEU A 23 12.97 -10.54 16.80
N PRO A 24 13.70 -9.42 16.63
CA PRO A 24 14.79 -9.04 17.50
C PRO A 24 14.32 -9.00 18.95
N ARG A 25 15.14 -9.53 19.85
CA ARG A 25 14.85 -9.57 21.29
C ARG A 25 15.75 -8.57 22.00
N GLY A 26 15.16 -7.72 22.83
CA GLY A 26 15.91 -6.73 23.64
C GLY A 26 15.69 -5.29 23.19
N ARG A 27 16.26 -4.36 23.95
CA ARG A 27 16.11 -2.91 23.74
C ARG A 27 17.15 -2.33 22.76
N ASP A 28 18.32 -2.96 22.69
CA ASP A 28 19.47 -2.49 21.90
C ASP A 28 19.68 -3.38 20.67
N ILE A 29 18.72 -3.35 19.75
CA ILE A 29 18.84 -4.03 18.46
C ILE A 29 19.90 -3.29 17.63
N ASN A 30 20.97 -3.93 17.18
CA ASN A 30 21.95 -3.31 16.28
C ASN A 30 21.46 -3.33 14.81
N GLU A 31 22.20 -2.68 13.90
CA GLU A 31 21.83 -2.64 12.48
C GLU A 31 21.79 -4.03 11.83
N THR A 32 22.76 -4.90 12.15
CA THR A 32 22.86 -6.25 11.59
C THR A 32 21.67 -7.12 11.99
N ASP A 33 21.28 -7.09 13.26
CA ASP A 33 20.12 -7.82 13.78
C ASP A 33 18.82 -7.29 13.17
N ALA A 34 18.70 -5.98 13.00
CA ALA A 34 17.56 -5.36 12.33
C ALA A 34 17.50 -5.77 10.84
N ALA A 35 18.64 -5.78 10.13
CA ALA A 35 18.72 -6.19 8.73
C ALA A 35 18.36 -7.67 8.55
N PHE A 36 18.79 -8.54 9.46
CA PHE A 36 18.39 -9.95 9.47
C PHE A 36 16.88 -10.11 9.64
N GLY A 37 16.28 -9.41 10.61
CA GLY A 37 14.83 -9.41 10.84
C GLY A 37 14.05 -8.87 9.63
N ALA A 38 14.52 -7.78 9.02
CA ALA A 38 13.94 -7.21 7.80
C ALA A 38 13.98 -8.21 6.64
N GLY A 39 15.08 -8.95 6.46
CA GLY A 39 15.18 -10.01 5.46
C GLY A 39 14.12 -11.11 5.64
N ILE A 40 13.87 -11.55 6.87
CA ILE A 40 12.82 -12.54 7.15
C ILE A 40 11.41 -11.98 6.92
N ALA A 41 11.19 -10.72 7.30
CA ALA A 41 9.94 -10.03 7.02
C ALA A 41 9.68 -9.96 5.50
N LEU A 42 10.65 -9.49 4.72
CA LEU A 42 10.54 -9.40 3.27
C LEU A 42 10.32 -10.76 2.61
N LYS A 43 11.01 -11.82 3.07
CA LYS A 43 10.73 -13.20 2.64
C LYS A 43 9.28 -13.58 2.92
N SER A 44 8.80 -13.36 4.15
CA SER A 44 7.43 -13.72 4.54
C SER A 44 6.38 -12.99 3.68
N LEU A 45 6.68 -11.76 3.28
CA LEU A 45 5.84 -11.00 2.36
C LEU A 45 5.97 -11.49 0.90
N ASP A 46 7.17 -11.87 0.47
CA ASP A 46 7.41 -12.45 -0.85
C ASP A 46 6.55 -13.70 -1.04
N ASP A 47 6.43 -14.59 -0.05
CA ASP A 47 5.54 -15.76 -0.12
C ASP A 47 4.10 -15.37 -0.48
N LEU A 48 3.55 -14.32 0.15
CA LEU A 48 2.21 -13.81 -0.13
C LEU A 48 2.13 -13.21 -1.55
N ILE A 49 3.14 -12.45 -1.96
CA ILE A 49 3.19 -11.82 -3.28
C ILE A 49 3.28 -12.88 -4.39
N ARG A 50 4.07 -13.94 -4.19
CA ARG A 50 4.24 -15.06 -5.13
C ARG A 50 3.01 -15.96 -5.17
N ALA A 51 2.27 -16.08 -4.06
CA ALA A 51 1.00 -16.79 -4.04
C ALA A 51 -0.07 -16.12 -4.92
N ASP A 52 0.10 -14.82 -5.22
CA ASP A 52 -0.76 -14.01 -6.11
C ASP A 52 -2.28 -14.26 -5.93
N PRO A 53 -2.82 -14.16 -4.70
CA PRO A 53 -4.23 -14.37 -4.48
C PRO A 53 -5.06 -13.34 -5.25
N GLN A 54 -6.26 -13.73 -5.72
CA GLN A 54 -7.11 -12.87 -6.55
C GLN A 54 -7.45 -11.50 -5.92
N TRP A 55 -7.41 -11.40 -4.58
CA TRP A 55 -7.67 -10.19 -3.82
C TRP A 55 -6.44 -9.30 -3.58
N ILE A 56 -5.25 -9.66 -4.09
CA ILE A 56 -4.01 -8.94 -3.79
C ILE A 56 -4.03 -7.49 -4.27
N GLY A 57 -4.85 -7.17 -5.28
CA GLY A 57 -5.10 -5.79 -5.71
C GLY A 57 -5.75 -4.96 -4.60
N CYS A 58 -6.88 -5.43 -4.05
CA CYS A 58 -7.59 -4.78 -2.94
C CYS A 58 -6.66 -4.55 -1.74
N TRP A 59 -5.83 -5.54 -1.41
CA TRP A 59 -4.85 -5.42 -0.33
C TRP A 59 -3.81 -4.33 -0.56
N ARG A 60 -3.18 -4.27 -1.75
CA ARG A 60 -2.24 -3.19 -2.09
C ARG A 60 -2.93 -1.83 -2.06
N ASP A 61 -4.17 -1.76 -2.52
CA ASP A 61 -4.94 -0.52 -2.56
C ASP A 61 -5.28 0.01 -1.16
N ARG A 62 -5.59 -0.90 -0.23
CA ARG A 62 -5.79 -0.58 1.19
C ARG A 62 -4.54 -0.05 1.85
N LEU A 63 -3.39 -0.68 1.57
CA LEU A 63 -2.10 -0.19 2.05
C LEU A 63 -1.75 1.18 1.44
N ALA A 64 -2.09 1.40 0.17
CA ALA A 64 -1.93 2.69 -0.47
C ALA A 64 -2.79 3.78 0.20
N LEU A 65 -4.01 3.45 0.64
CA LEU A 65 -4.87 4.40 1.35
C LEU A 65 -4.30 4.79 2.72
N LYS A 66 -3.85 3.80 3.50
CA LYS A 66 -3.16 4.02 4.78
C LYS A 66 -1.93 4.90 4.60
N SER A 67 -1.15 4.61 3.57
CA SER A 67 0.05 5.39 3.22
C SER A 67 -0.30 6.81 2.80
N ALA A 68 -1.41 7.02 2.09
CA ALA A 68 -1.86 8.36 1.69
C ALA A 68 -2.24 9.22 2.91
N ALA A 69 -2.88 8.64 3.94
CA ALA A 69 -3.17 9.36 5.19
C ALA A 69 -1.88 9.77 5.91
N VAL A 70 -0.88 8.88 5.95
CA VAL A 70 0.42 9.21 6.55
C VAL A 70 1.20 10.24 5.71
N ALA A 71 1.16 10.12 4.38
CA ALA A 71 1.73 11.11 3.46
C ALA A 71 1.08 12.49 3.64
N ALA A 72 -0.24 12.55 3.87
CA ALA A 72 -0.94 13.79 4.20
C ALA A 72 -0.33 14.44 5.45
N ARG A 73 -0.14 13.65 6.52
CA ARG A 73 0.46 14.10 7.78
C ARG A 73 1.90 14.57 7.60
N MET A 74 2.71 13.87 6.79
CA MET A 74 4.08 14.30 6.46
C MET A 74 4.08 15.67 5.77
N LEU A 75 3.08 15.95 4.96
CA LEU A 75 2.90 17.23 4.25
C LEU A 75 2.10 18.27 5.06
N GLY A 76 1.95 18.07 6.38
CA GLY A 76 1.28 19.02 7.26
C GLY A 76 -0.25 19.07 7.14
N ARG A 77 -0.87 18.07 6.52
CA ARG A 77 -2.32 17.93 6.38
C ARG A 77 -2.87 16.88 7.34
N ASN A 78 -4.11 17.05 7.78
CA ASN A 78 -4.79 16.09 8.66
C ASN A 78 -5.94 15.40 7.91
N GLU A 79 -5.58 14.57 6.93
CA GLU A 79 -6.52 13.82 6.11
C GLU A 79 -6.64 12.39 6.63
N GLU A 80 -7.85 11.99 7.01
CA GLU A 80 -8.15 10.63 7.47
C GLU A 80 -8.48 9.72 6.28
N GLU A 81 -8.29 8.40 6.46
CA GLU A 81 -8.57 7.41 5.41
C GLU A 81 -9.99 7.52 4.84
N THR A 82 -10.98 7.86 5.68
CA THR A 82 -12.38 8.03 5.25
C THR A 82 -12.55 9.23 4.32
N ALA A 83 -11.94 10.37 4.65
CA ALA A 83 -11.99 11.58 3.84
C ALA A 83 -11.27 11.38 2.49
N ILE A 84 -10.10 10.73 2.51
CA ILE A 84 -9.35 10.40 1.30
C ILE A 84 -10.15 9.45 0.39
N ARG A 85 -10.80 8.44 0.99
CA ARG A 85 -11.65 7.50 0.26
C ARG A 85 -12.84 8.20 -0.39
N ASP A 86 -13.52 9.07 0.36
CA ASP A 86 -14.65 9.86 -0.15
C ASP A 86 -14.24 10.77 -1.31
N ALA A 87 -13.10 11.47 -1.16
CA ALA A 87 -12.57 12.38 -2.18
C ALA A 87 -12.40 11.68 -3.54
N ILE A 88 -12.02 10.40 -3.53
CA ILE A 88 -11.79 9.64 -4.77
C ILE A 88 -13.06 8.97 -5.29
N LEU A 89 -13.87 8.38 -4.41
CA LEU A 89 -15.05 7.64 -4.83
C LEU A 89 -16.22 8.55 -5.24
N LEU A 90 -16.29 9.78 -4.72
CA LEU A 90 -17.35 10.73 -5.04
C LEU A 90 -16.98 11.69 -6.17
N THR A 91 -15.72 11.69 -6.61
CA THR A 91 -15.28 12.49 -7.75
C THR A 91 -15.64 11.80 -9.06
N ALA A 92 -16.27 12.54 -9.96
CA ALA A 92 -16.62 12.02 -11.28
C ALA A 92 -15.35 11.67 -12.08
N PRO A 93 -15.37 10.63 -12.94
CA PRO A 93 -14.22 10.26 -13.75
C PRO A 93 -13.67 11.45 -14.56
N GLY A 94 -12.36 11.69 -14.46
CA GLY A 94 -11.69 12.79 -15.16
C GLY A 94 -11.67 14.14 -14.42
N ASN A 95 -12.42 14.28 -13.33
CA ASN A 95 -12.39 15.49 -12.51
C ASN A 95 -11.26 15.44 -11.47
N ASP A 96 -10.85 16.61 -10.99
CA ASP A 96 -9.87 16.75 -9.91
C ASP A 96 -10.50 16.32 -8.56
N PRO A 97 -9.95 15.28 -7.88
CA PRO A 97 -10.47 14.81 -6.60
C PRO A 97 -10.00 15.67 -5.41
N GLY A 98 -9.34 16.80 -5.68
CA GLY A 98 -8.81 17.71 -4.68
C GLY A 98 -7.53 17.19 -4.01
N PRO A 99 -7.00 17.95 -3.03
CA PRO A 99 -5.71 17.63 -2.39
C PRO A 99 -5.68 16.25 -1.73
N ALA A 100 -6.72 15.88 -0.97
CA ALA A 100 -6.81 14.57 -0.30
C ALA A 100 -6.80 13.41 -1.30
N GLY A 101 -7.57 13.53 -2.40
CA GLY A 101 -7.61 12.51 -3.44
C GLY A 101 -6.30 12.40 -4.21
N LYS A 102 -5.64 13.53 -4.52
CA LYS A 102 -4.33 13.53 -5.19
C LYS A 102 -3.27 12.77 -4.43
N LEU A 103 -3.29 12.82 -3.09
CA LEU A 103 -2.38 12.00 -2.27
C LEU A 103 -2.61 10.51 -2.47
N PHE A 104 -3.86 10.06 -2.54
CA PHE A 104 -4.14 8.64 -2.83
C PHE A 104 -3.73 8.28 -4.26
N LEU A 105 -3.96 9.16 -5.23
CA LEU A 105 -3.49 8.96 -6.61
C LEU A 105 -1.96 8.85 -6.68
N ALA A 106 -1.22 9.68 -5.93
CA ALA A 106 0.23 9.62 -5.82
C ALA A 106 0.70 8.23 -5.34
N ILE A 107 0.11 7.72 -4.26
CA ILE A 107 0.49 6.40 -3.74
C ILE A 107 0.01 5.26 -4.67
N ARG A 108 -1.16 5.38 -5.31
CA ARG A 108 -1.61 4.40 -6.32
C ARG A 108 -0.67 4.36 -7.53
N MET A 109 -0.18 5.51 -7.96
CA MET A 109 0.80 5.62 -9.05
C MET A 109 2.10 4.89 -8.68
N LEU A 110 2.60 5.06 -7.45
CA LEU A 110 3.75 4.30 -6.93
C LEU A 110 3.50 2.78 -6.91
N THR A 111 2.38 2.34 -6.32
CA THR A 111 2.05 0.91 -6.16
C THR A 111 1.68 0.20 -7.46
N ARG A 112 1.42 0.95 -8.53
CA ARG A 112 1.15 0.42 -9.88
C ARG A 112 2.36 0.49 -10.80
N GLN A 113 3.41 1.20 -10.39
CA GLN A 113 4.58 1.42 -11.22
C GLN A 113 5.33 0.11 -11.47
N SER A 114 5.68 -0.11 -12.73
CA SER A 114 6.51 -1.21 -13.18
C SER A 114 7.54 -0.68 -14.18
N GLY A 115 8.80 -1.06 -14.03
CA GLY A 115 9.89 -0.64 -14.92
C GLY A 115 10.60 0.65 -14.48
N THR A 116 11.38 1.21 -15.40
CA THR A 116 12.32 2.31 -15.14
C THR A 116 11.63 3.60 -14.70
N ILE A 117 12.26 4.30 -13.75
CA ILE A 117 11.77 5.58 -13.23
C ILE A 117 12.41 6.70 -14.03
N ALA A 118 11.63 7.30 -14.93
CA ALA A 118 12.05 8.44 -15.72
C ALA A 118 11.60 9.76 -15.09
N THR A 119 12.25 10.87 -15.46
CA THR A 119 11.92 12.22 -14.98
C THR A 119 10.43 12.60 -15.11
N PRO A 120 9.69 12.24 -16.20
CA PRO A 120 8.26 12.54 -16.28
C PRO A 120 7.43 11.89 -15.17
N PHE A 121 7.77 10.66 -14.77
CA PHE A 121 7.11 9.98 -13.66
C PHE A 121 7.35 10.72 -12.35
N VAL A 122 8.59 11.13 -12.07
CA VAL A 122 8.92 11.88 -10.85
C VAL A 122 8.20 13.25 -10.85
N LYS A 123 8.11 13.93 -12.00
CA LYS A 123 7.37 15.19 -12.16
C LYS A 123 5.89 15.04 -11.81
N GLU A 124 5.25 14.02 -12.36
CA GLU A 124 3.83 13.74 -12.08
C GLU A 124 3.61 13.40 -10.60
N LEU A 125 4.50 12.61 -10.01
CA LEU A 125 4.43 12.26 -8.60
C LEU A 125 4.60 13.50 -7.70
N CYS A 126 5.55 14.37 -7.99
CA CYS A 126 5.72 15.65 -7.31
C CYS A 126 4.45 16.51 -7.41
N ALA A 127 3.85 16.60 -8.60
CA ALA A 127 2.63 17.37 -8.81
C ALA A 127 1.46 16.84 -7.96
N LEU A 128 1.30 15.52 -7.85
CA LEU A 128 0.26 14.91 -7.02
C LEU A 128 0.52 15.09 -5.51
N LEU A 129 1.79 15.07 -5.08
CA LEU A 129 2.19 15.33 -3.70
C LEU A 129 2.17 16.82 -3.33
N GLY A 130 2.05 17.71 -4.33
CA GLY A 130 2.14 19.17 -4.13
C GLY A 130 3.56 19.65 -3.84
N ILE A 131 4.57 18.93 -4.33
CA ILE A 131 5.99 19.27 -4.25
C ILE A 131 6.35 20.04 -5.53
N GLY A 132 6.91 21.24 -5.39
CA GLY A 132 7.36 22.05 -6.53
C GLY A 132 8.50 21.37 -7.29
N TRP A 133 8.43 21.30 -8.62
CA TRP A 133 9.52 20.74 -9.42
C TRP A 133 10.69 21.73 -9.55
N GLU A 134 11.91 21.27 -9.27
CA GLU A 134 13.14 22.05 -9.33
C GLU A 134 14.27 21.23 -9.98
N ASP A 135 15.31 21.91 -10.49
CA ASP A 135 16.46 21.26 -11.14
C ASP A 135 17.19 20.26 -10.22
N ALA A 136 17.14 20.49 -8.91
CA ALA A 136 17.69 19.59 -7.89
C ALA A 136 17.05 18.19 -7.90
N LEU A 137 15.82 18.03 -8.42
CA LEU A 137 15.13 16.75 -8.52
C LEU A 137 15.37 16.03 -9.85
N VAL A 138 16.13 16.63 -10.78
CA VAL A 138 16.41 16.03 -12.09
C VAL A 138 17.25 14.76 -11.96
N SER A 139 18.10 14.66 -10.94
CA SER A 139 18.96 13.49 -10.66
C SER A 139 18.26 12.37 -9.88
N VAL A 140 16.99 12.52 -9.51
CA VAL A 140 16.24 11.49 -8.75
C VAL A 140 16.21 10.13 -9.46
N PRO A 141 15.93 10.05 -10.79
CA PRO A 141 16.11 8.81 -11.55
C PRO A 141 17.48 8.15 -11.39
N ASP A 142 18.57 8.94 -11.41
CA ASP A 142 19.93 8.41 -11.30
C ASP A 142 20.19 7.82 -9.91
N PHE A 143 19.64 8.43 -8.85
CA PHE A 143 19.72 7.85 -7.50
C PHE A 143 18.94 6.54 -7.39
N VAL A 144 17.77 6.46 -8.04
CA VAL A 144 16.97 5.22 -8.11
C VAL A 144 17.80 4.12 -8.79
N ASP A 145 18.37 4.39 -9.96
CA ASP A 145 19.21 3.44 -10.69
C ASP A 145 20.45 3.02 -9.88
N THR A 146 21.10 3.98 -9.23
CA THR A 146 22.24 3.73 -8.33
C THR A 146 21.86 2.81 -7.17
N ALA A 147 20.69 3.03 -6.55
CA ALA A 147 20.22 2.22 -5.43
C ALA A 147 19.96 0.76 -5.87
N ILE A 148 19.32 0.57 -7.04
CA ILE A 148 19.05 -0.76 -7.62
C ILE A 148 20.37 -1.49 -7.92
N GLN A 149 21.37 -0.79 -8.44
CA GLN A 149 22.66 -1.35 -8.86
C GLN A 149 23.71 -1.42 -7.73
N SER A 150 23.37 -0.96 -6.53
CA SER A 150 24.31 -0.80 -5.41
C SER A 150 24.96 -2.10 -4.92
N GLY A 151 24.35 -3.27 -5.18
CA GLY A 151 24.76 -4.56 -4.64
C GLY A 151 24.53 -4.71 -3.13
N ARG A 152 23.93 -3.71 -2.47
CA ARG A 152 23.59 -3.76 -1.04
C ARG A 152 22.31 -4.56 -0.82
N ALA A 153 22.10 -4.99 0.42
CA ALA A 153 20.81 -5.54 0.83
C ALA A 153 19.70 -4.49 0.63
N ALA A 154 18.55 -4.91 0.11
CA ALA A 154 17.48 -3.97 -0.30
C ALA A 154 17.06 -2.96 0.78
N PRO A 155 16.87 -3.32 2.07
CA PRO A 155 16.60 -2.35 3.14
C PRO A 155 17.66 -1.25 3.29
N LEU A 156 18.93 -1.58 3.09
CA LEU A 156 20.05 -0.65 3.25
C LEU A 156 20.19 0.25 2.02
N ALA A 157 19.99 -0.29 0.82
CA ALA A 157 19.96 0.47 -0.43
C ALA A 157 18.85 1.53 -0.43
N VAL A 158 17.64 1.18 0.04
CA VAL A 158 16.55 2.15 0.13
C VAL A 158 16.77 3.20 1.22
N ALA A 159 17.47 2.85 2.32
CA ALA A 159 17.87 3.83 3.32
C ALA A 159 18.83 4.88 2.74
N GLU A 160 19.83 4.46 1.96
CA GLU A 160 20.75 5.36 1.26
C GLU A 160 20.04 6.21 0.21
N LEU A 161 19.13 5.62 -0.58
CA LEU A 161 18.32 6.36 -1.54
C LEU A 161 17.56 7.52 -0.86
N VAL A 162 16.89 7.21 0.24
CA VAL A 162 16.11 8.23 0.97
C VAL A 162 17.04 9.31 1.50
N SER A 163 18.20 8.93 2.04
CA SER A 163 19.22 9.86 2.54
C SER A 163 19.74 10.76 1.42
N ALA A 164 20.04 10.21 0.24
CA ALA A 164 20.55 10.96 -0.91
C ALA A 164 19.53 12.01 -1.41
N ILE A 165 18.27 11.60 -1.59
CA ILE A 165 17.21 12.51 -2.06
C ILE A 165 16.93 13.62 -1.02
N THR A 166 16.81 13.25 0.25
CA THR A 166 16.49 14.23 1.32
C THR A 166 17.67 15.14 1.67
N THR A 167 18.91 14.73 1.43
CA THR A 167 20.09 15.60 1.55
C THR A 167 20.04 16.75 0.55
N ILE A 168 19.58 16.47 -0.67
CA ILE A 168 19.42 17.50 -1.70
C ILE A 168 18.23 18.40 -1.37
N ARG A 169 17.12 17.79 -0.94
CA ARG A 169 15.90 18.52 -0.64
C ARG A 169 15.13 17.91 0.54
N PRO A 170 15.27 18.45 1.76
CA PRO A 170 14.70 17.85 2.97
C PRO A 170 13.18 17.71 3.01
N ASP A 171 12.42 18.58 2.34
CA ASP A 171 10.95 18.52 2.27
C ASP A 171 10.42 17.41 1.35
N THR A 172 11.30 16.63 0.69
CA THR A 172 10.92 15.55 -0.23
C THR A 172 10.92 14.15 0.40
N GLU A 173 10.94 14.04 1.73
CA GLU A 173 10.97 12.75 2.42
C GLU A 173 9.82 11.81 2.00
N VAL A 174 8.61 12.34 1.79
CA VAL A 174 7.46 11.54 1.32
C VAL A 174 7.66 10.99 -0.11
N LEU A 175 8.29 11.78 -0.99
CA LEU A 175 8.67 11.35 -2.33
C LEU A 175 9.75 10.26 -2.25
N ALA A 176 10.76 10.49 -1.43
CA ALA A 176 11.88 9.58 -1.25
C ALA A 176 11.44 8.22 -0.69
N LEU A 177 10.59 8.20 0.33
CA LEU A 177 10.00 6.96 0.86
C LEU A 177 9.10 6.27 -0.16
N GLY A 178 8.36 7.03 -0.98
CA GLY A 178 7.56 6.45 -2.06
C GLY A 178 8.42 5.76 -3.14
N LEU A 179 9.53 6.38 -3.54
CA LEU A 179 10.48 5.80 -4.48
C LEU A 179 11.23 4.61 -3.87
N ALA A 180 11.48 4.62 -2.55
CA ALA A 180 12.04 3.47 -1.83
C ALA A 180 11.16 2.22 -1.96
N GLU A 181 9.83 2.34 -1.95
CA GLU A 181 8.95 1.17 -2.18
C GLU A 181 9.14 0.56 -3.57
N ILE A 182 9.36 1.41 -4.59
CA ILE A 182 9.62 0.97 -5.97
C ILE A 182 10.97 0.25 -6.05
N VAL A 183 12.02 0.85 -5.49
CA VAL A 183 13.36 0.25 -5.49
C VAL A 183 13.36 -1.06 -4.73
N LEU A 184 12.68 -1.13 -3.59
CA LEU A 184 12.50 -2.37 -2.83
C LEU A 184 11.86 -3.45 -3.69
N ALA A 185 10.77 -3.12 -4.40
CA ALA A 185 10.08 -4.05 -5.28
C ALA A 185 10.96 -4.54 -6.44
N GLN A 186 11.73 -3.64 -7.06
CA GLN A 186 12.63 -3.99 -8.16
C GLN A 186 13.78 -4.89 -7.69
N MET A 187 14.42 -4.57 -6.57
CA MET A 187 15.51 -5.37 -6.01
C MET A 187 15.03 -6.77 -5.56
N LEU A 188 13.78 -6.89 -5.11
CA LEU A 188 13.16 -8.17 -4.73
C LEU A 188 12.44 -8.87 -5.88
N ASN A 189 12.47 -8.30 -7.09
CA ASN A 189 11.78 -8.81 -8.27
C ASN A 189 10.27 -9.06 -8.02
N TRP A 190 9.62 -8.13 -7.33
CA TRP A 190 8.17 -8.10 -7.16
C TRP A 190 7.50 -7.47 -8.38
N PRO A 191 6.35 -7.98 -8.83
CA PRO A 191 5.66 -7.44 -10.00
C PRO A 191 5.17 -6.01 -9.81
N LYS A 192 4.85 -5.64 -8.57
CA LYS A 192 4.34 -4.32 -8.18
C LYS A 192 4.80 -3.95 -6.77
N PRO A 193 5.08 -2.68 -6.49
CA PRO A 193 5.41 -2.21 -5.14
C PRO A 193 4.28 -2.42 -4.14
N VAL A 194 4.68 -2.58 -2.88
CA VAL A 194 3.79 -2.64 -1.72
C VAL A 194 4.23 -1.52 -0.78
N PRO A 195 3.34 -0.61 -0.34
CA PRO A 195 3.77 0.50 0.47
C PRO A 195 3.87 0.06 1.94
N LEU A 196 5.10 -0.09 2.42
CA LEU A 196 5.45 -0.65 3.73
C LEU A 196 6.10 0.39 4.66
N LEU A 197 6.89 1.30 4.12
CA LEU A 197 7.67 2.30 4.85
C LEU A 197 6.88 3.56 5.16
N ILE A 198 6.09 4.07 4.20
CA ILE A 198 5.32 5.31 4.41
C ILE A 198 4.41 5.20 5.65
N PRO A 199 3.60 4.13 5.84
CA PRO A 199 2.77 3.99 7.03
C PRO A 199 3.54 4.05 8.35
N GLU A 200 4.78 3.55 8.35
CA GLU A 200 5.61 3.40 9.54
C GLU A 200 6.46 4.63 9.86
N ARG A 201 6.43 5.67 9.03
CA ARG A 201 7.25 6.90 9.21
C ARG A 201 7.10 7.53 10.61
N PHE A 202 5.92 7.44 11.21
CA PHE A 202 5.65 7.95 12.57
C PHE A 202 5.67 6.88 13.65
N GLY A 203 5.97 5.63 13.30
CA GLY A 203 6.04 4.44 14.16
C GLY A 203 7.26 4.43 15.09
N GLU A 204 7.41 3.33 15.83
CA GLU A 204 8.42 3.21 16.89
C GLU A 204 9.85 3.08 16.34
N ALA A 205 10.00 2.45 15.17
CA ALA A 205 11.27 2.26 14.49
C ALA A 205 12.06 3.57 14.29
N PHE A 206 11.37 4.67 14.04
CA PHE A 206 11.97 6.00 13.85
C PHE A 206 12.09 6.81 15.13
N ARG A 207 11.70 6.33 16.32
CA ARG A 207 11.88 7.10 17.57
C ARG A 207 13.34 7.10 18.00
N THR A 208 13.85 8.26 18.42
CA THR A 208 15.21 8.35 18.98
C THR A 208 15.31 7.66 20.34
N ILE A 209 16.51 7.18 20.68
CA ILE A 209 16.80 6.61 22.01
C ILE A 209 16.58 7.72 23.04
N GLY A 210 15.56 7.55 23.89
CA GLY A 210 15.11 8.57 24.87
C GLY A 210 13.79 9.28 24.50
N GLY A 211 13.18 8.97 23.35
CA GLY A 211 11.82 9.41 22.99
C GLY A 211 11.66 10.89 22.64
N ARG A 212 12.76 11.65 22.56
CA ARG A 212 12.76 13.10 22.30
C ARG A 212 13.01 13.43 20.82
N GLY A 213 12.28 12.78 19.92
CA GLY A 213 12.35 13.08 18.49
C GLY A 213 12.28 11.83 17.61
N ARG A 214 12.61 12.04 16.33
CA ARG A 214 12.68 10.97 15.34
C ARG A 214 14.02 10.98 14.64
N VAL A 215 14.52 9.78 14.35
CA VAL A 215 15.71 9.53 13.56
C VAL A 215 15.48 10.13 12.17
N ARG A 216 16.41 10.99 11.76
CA ARG A 216 16.42 11.64 10.44
C ARG A 216 17.26 10.83 9.46
N SER A 217 17.06 11.10 8.17
CA SER A 217 17.74 10.40 7.09
C SER A 217 19.25 10.61 7.03
N ASP A 218 19.77 11.70 7.61
CA ASP A 218 21.20 12.00 7.70
C ASP A 218 21.89 11.34 8.91
N GLU A 219 21.14 10.68 9.79
CA GLU A 219 21.68 10.04 10.99
C GLU A 219 22.14 8.60 10.72
N ALA A 220 23.26 8.19 11.34
CA ALA A 220 23.78 6.81 11.24
C ALA A 220 22.80 5.73 11.73
N ALA A 221 21.80 6.09 12.54
CA ALA A 221 20.76 5.19 13.00
C ALA A 221 19.63 4.95 11.97
N TYR A 222 19.62 5.69 10.85
CA TYR A 222 18.54 5.63 9.87
C TYR A 222 18.41 4.29 9.13
N PRO A 223 19.50 3.65 8.66
CA PRO A 223 19.40 2.32 8.02
C PRO A 223 18.79 1.27 8.95
N ARG A 224 19.18 1.29 10.23
CA ARG A 224 18.55 0.47 11.28
C ARG A 224 17.05 0.78 11.42
N ALA A 225 16.67 2.06 11.46
CA ALA A 225 15.27 2.47 11.56
C ALA A 225 14.44 1.97 10.36
N ILE A 226 14.98 2.03 9.14
CA ILE A 226 14.34 1.48 7.94
C ILE A 226 14.13 -0.03 8.06
N CYS A 227 15.14 -0.78 8.51
CA CYS A 227 15.01 -2.23 8.71
C CYS A 227 13.89 -2.56 9.72
N LEU A 228 13.84 -1.87 10.86
CA LEU A 228 12.79 -2.06 11.86
C LEU A 228 11.40 -1.65 11.32
N ALA A 229 11.32 -0.54 10.59
CA ALA A 229 10.09 -0.08 9.97
C ALA A 229 9.56 -1.10 8.95
N LEU A 230 10.43 -1.75 8.16
CA LEU A 230 10.01 -2.82 7.26
C LEU A 230 9.42 -4.01 8.01
N MET A 231 9.99 -4.37 9.16
CA MET A 231 9.43 -5.46 9.98
C MET A 231 8.03 -5.12 10.48
N ASP A 232 7.83 -3.93 11.02
CA ASP A 232 6.54 -3.46 11.52
C ASP A 232 5.51 -3.35 10.38
N GLY A 233 5.92 -2.73 9.26
CA GLY A 233 5.11 -2.55 8.07
C GLY A 233 4.69 -3.87 7.43
N VAL A 234 5.61 -4.83 7.28
CA VAL A 234 5.29 -6.18 6.81
C VAL A 234 4.33 -6.88 7.77
N ALA A 235 4.57 -6.82 9.08
CA ALA A 235 3.69 -7.45 10.05
C ALA A 235 2.27 -6.86 10.00
N ALA A 236 2.14 -5.54 9.83
CA ALA A 236 0.86 -4.88 9.63
C ALA A 236 0.20 -5.27 8.30
N ALA A 237 0.98 -5.37 7.23
CA ALA A 237 0.51 -5.75 5.91
C ALA A 237 -0.02 -7.20 5.89
N LEU A 238 0.70 -8.15 6.50
CA LEU A 238 0.26 -9.54 6.65
C LEU A 238 -1.01 -9.66 7.51
N ARG A 239 -1.13 -8.89 8.60
CA ARG A 239 -2.39 -8.85 9.37
C ARG A 239 -3.56 -8.37 8.51
N SER A 240 -3.36 -7.30 7.72
CA SER A 240 -4.38 -6.79 6.81
C SER A 240 -4.74 -7.80 5.71
N ALA A 241 -3.79 -8.62 5.26
CA ALA A 241 -4.01 -9.66 4.27
C ALA A 241 -4.97 -10.74 4.79
N VAL A 242 -4.85 -11.16 6.05
CA VAL A 242 -5.74 -12.16 6.68
C VAL A 242 -7.20 -11.71 6.70
N GLU A 243 -7.41 -10.43 7.02
CA GLU A 243 -8.76 -9.86 7.07
C GLU A 243 -9.42 -9.86 5.69
N ILE A 244 -8.67 -9.46 4.66
CA ILE A 244 -9.12 -9.43 3.26
C ILE A 244 -9.33 -10.85 2.72
N ASP A 245 -8.39 -11.76 2.96
CA ASP A 245 -8.47 -13.16 2.50
C ASP A 245 -9.76 -13.84 2.96
N ARG A 246 -10.09 -13.70 4.25
CA ARG A 246 -11.31 -14.26 4.83
C ARG A 246 -12.58 -13.73 4.13
N ARG A 247 -12.64 -12.43 3.85
CA ARG A 247 -13.81 -11.81 3.19
C ARG A 247 -13.84 -12.05 1.69
N ALA A 248 -12.68 -12.11 1.04
CA ALA A 248 -12.56 -12.50 -0.36
C ALA A 248 -13.01 -13.96 -0.59
N ALA A 249 -12.61 -14.89 0.28
CA ALA A 249 -13.09 -16.27 0.25
C ALA A 249 -14.62 -16.34 0.39
N ARG A 250 -15.19 -15.53 1.29
CA ARG A 250 -16.64 -15.42 1.44
C ARG A 250 -17.30 -14.84 0.19
N LEU A 251 -16.75 -13.77 -0.39
CA LEU A 251 -17.23 -13.15 -1.62
C LEU A 251 -17.27 -14.16 -2.78
N LEU A 252 -16.17 -14.89 -2.99
CA LEU A 252 -16.07 -15.91 -4.03
C LEU A 252 -17.06 -17.06 -3.81
N ALA A 253 -17.24 -17.51 -2.56
CA ALA A 253 -18.19 -18.57 -2.24
C ALA A 253 -19.67 -18.17 -2.45
N VAL A 254 -19.99 -16.88 -2.35
CA VAL A 254 -21.36 -16.38 -2.60
C VAL A 254 -21.57 -15.86 -4.02
N ALA A 255 -20.50 -15.62 -4.79
CA ALA A 255 -20.58 -15.12 -6.15
C ALA A 255 -21.57 -15.92 -7.04
N PRO A 256 -21.57 -17.28 -7.05
CA PRO A 256 -22.54 -18.06 -7.84
C PRO A 256 -24.00 -17.91 -7.38
N LYS A 257 -24.23 -17.47 -6.14
CA LYS A 257 -25.57 -17.26 -5.55
C LYS A 257 -26.16 -15.91 -5.93
N LEU A 258 -25.34 -15.00 -6.46
CA LEU A 258 -25.77 -13.68 -6.88
C LEU A 258 -26.51 -13.80 -8.20
N ARG A 259 -27.85 -13.82 -8.14
CA ARG A 259 -28.74 -13.85 -9.32
C ARG A 259 -28.77 -12.52 -10.11
N THR A 260 -27.77 -11.66 -9.93
CA THR A 260 -27.71 -10.32 -10.55
C THR A 260 -26.84 -10.40 -11.79
N ARG A 261 -27.43 -10.27 -12.97
CA ARG A 261 -26.70 -10.17 -14.24
C ARG A 261 -25.82 -8.91 -14.19
N GLY A 262 -24.53 -9.04 -14.55
CA GLY A 262 -23.57 -7.94 -14.49
C GLY A 262 -22.92 -7.71 -13.12
N ALA A 263 -23.04 -8.64 -12.17
CA ALA A 263 -22.35 -8.56 -10.88
C ALA A 263 -20.83 -8.84 -10.98
N GLU A 264 -20.38 -9.59 -12.00
CA GLU A 264 -19.00 -10.03 -12.12
C GLU A 264 -17.97 -8.88 -12.19
N PRO A 265 -18.18 -7.78 -12.95
CA PRO A 265 -17.29 -6.61 -12.89
C PRO A 265 -17.21 -5.98 -11.48
N VAL A 266 -18.31 -6.01 -10.71
CA VAL A 266 -18.34 -5.48 -9.34
C VAL A 266 -17.49 -6.36 -8.41
N ILE A 267 -17.61 -7.68 -8.54
CA ILE A 267 -16.81 -8.66 -7.79
C ILE A 267 -15.32 -8.49 -8.11
N ARG A 268 -14.96 -8.35 -9.39
CA ARG A 268 -13.58 -8.09 -9.81
C ARG A 268 -13.02 -6.80 -9.21
N ARG A 269 -13.82 -5.73 -9.18
CA ARG A 269 -13.44 -4.48 -8.51
C ARG A 269 -13.28 -4.67 -7.00
N LEU A 270 -14.14 -5.45 -6.34
CA LEU A 270 -14.03 -5.68 -4.88
C LEU A 270 -12.73 -6.41 -4.52
N LEU A 271 -12.24 -7.27 -5.43
CA LEU A 271 -10.95 -7.96 -5.30
C LEU A 271 -9.75 -7.08 -5.69
N SER A 272 -9.97 -5.92 -6.33
CA SER A 272 -8.91 -5.06 -6.88
C SER A 272 -8.75 -3.71 -6.18
N ASP A 273 -9.84 -3.13 -5.67
CA ASP A 273 -9.90 -1.80 -5.06
C ASP A 273 -10.16 -1.92 -3.55
N ASP A 274 -9.66 -0.97 -2.74
CA ASP A 274 -9.93 -0.92 -1.29
C ASP A 274 -11.43 -0.86 -1.00
N ALA A 275 -12.15 -0.09 -1.82
CA ALA A 275 -13.56 0.19 -1.66
C ALA A 275 -14.22 0.63 -2.97
N ILE A 276 -15.54 0.49 -3.03
CA ILE A 276 -16.37 0.85 -4.19
C ILE A 276 -17.62 1.60 -3.73
N LEU A 277 -18.00 2.62 -4.49
CA LEU A 277 -19.28 3.32 -4.32
C LEU A 277 -20.45 2.42 -4.74
N ALA A 278 -21.51 2.35 -3.94
CA ALA A 278 -22.67 1.48 -4.17
C ALA A 278 -23.41 1.73 -5.49
N SER A 279 -23.30 2.95 -6.03
CA SER A 279 -23.88 3.30 -7.34
C SER A 279 -23.11 2.69 -8.53
N VAL A 280 -21.90 2.16 -8.28
CA VAL A 280 -20.98 1.55 -9.24
C VAL A 280 -20.89 2.35 -10.55
N PRO A 281 -20.39 3.60 -10.50
CA PRO A 281 -20.28 4.42 -11.70
C PRO A 281 -19.48 3.70 -12.79
N GLY A 282 -19.98 3.76 -14.02
CA GLY A 282 -19.42 3.04 -15.18
C GLY A 282 -19.87 1.59 -15.33
N SER A 283 -20.73 1.07 -14.45
CA SER A 283 -21.35 -0.25 -14.60
C SER A 283 -22.61 -0.20 -15.46
N GLU A 284 -22.93 -1.33 -16.11
CA GLU A 284 -24.22 -1.56 -16.79
C GLU A 284 -25.38 -1.79 -15.80
N LEU A 285 -25.10 -1.90 -14.50
CA LEU A 285 -26.12 -2.07 -13.47
C LEU A 285 -26.93 -0.78 -13.28
N SER A 286 -28.26 -0.91 -13.24
CA SER A 286 -29.10 0.18 -12.75
C SER A 286 -28.82 0.45 -11.28
N ARG A 287 -29.10 1.68 -10.81
CA ARG A 287 -28.95 2.05 -9.38
C ARG A 287 -29.67 1.08 -8.44
N TRP A 288 -30.86 0.62 -8.83
CA TRP A 288 -31.63 -0.36 -8.06
C TRP A 288 -30.93 -1.73 -8.02
N ALA A 289 -30.43 -2.21 -9.16
CA ALA A 289 -29.73 -3.49 -9.23
C ALA A 289 -28.41 -3.48 -8.44
N ALA A 290 -27.68 -2.36 -8.47
CA ALA A 290 -26.45 -2.17 -7.72
C ALA A 290 -26.69 -2.16 -6.20
N ASN A 291 -27.67 -1.39 -5.72
CA ASN A 291 -28.06 -1.40 -4.29
C ASN A 291 -28.49 -2.80 -3.84
N ARG A 292 -29.34 -3.48 -4.63
CA ARG A 292 -29.80 -4.83 -4.29
C ARG A 292 -28.67 -5.86 -4.26
N LEU A 293 -27.67 -5.70 -5.12
CA LEU A 293 -26.45 -6.51 -5.13
C LEU A 293 -25.67 -6.33 -3.82
N PHE A 294 -25.40 -5.09 -3.41
CA PHE A 294 -24.68 -4.82 -2.17
C PHE A 294 -25.44 -5.23 -0.93
N ASP A 295 -26.76 -5.03 -0.87
CA ASP A 295 -27.60 -5.53 0.25
C ASP A 295 -27.49 -7.05 0.40
N ARG A 296 -27.44 -7.78 -0.73
CA ARG A 296 -27.25 -9.24 -0.71
C ARG A 296 -25.84 -9.60 -0.25
N LEU A 297 -24.81 -8.94 -0.78
CA LEU A 297 -23.42 -9.19 -0.41
C LEU A 297 -23.18 -8.92 1.08
N GLU A 298 -23.75 -7.85 1.61
CA GLU A 298 -23.73 -7.50 3.03
C GLU A 298 -24.50 -8.53 3.87
N SER A 299 -25.68 -8.98 3.45
CA SER A 299 -26.41 -10.04 4.17
C SER A 299 -25.67 -11.37 4.21
N PHE A 300 -24.76 -11.59 3.26
CA PHE A 300 -23.87 -12.74 3.25
C PHE A 300 -22.54 -12.50 4.00
N GLU A 301 -22.33 -11.32 4.57
CA GLU A 301 -21.09 -10.89 5.21
C GLU A 301 -19.87 -10.89 4.26
N ALA A 302 -20.10 -10.85 2.94
CA ALA A 302 -19.05 -10.84 1.93
C ALA A 302 -18.37 -9.47 1.81
N VAL A 303 -19.09 -8.40 2.13
CA VAL A 303 -18.59 -7.02 2.13
C VAL A 303 -18.98 -6.32 3.44
N ARG A 304 -18.43 -5.14 3.68
CA ARG A 304 -18.82 -4.25 4.78
C ARG A 304 -19.09 -2.85 4.23
N GLU A 305 -20.13 -2.19 4.73
CA GLU A 305 -20.31 -0.76 4.51
C GLU A 305 -19.25 0.05 5.30
N LEU A 306 -18.55 0.96 4.61
CA LEU A 306 -17.45 1.77 5.13
C LEU A 306 -17.80 3.26 5.28
N SER A 307 -18.88 3.72 4.65
CA SER A 307 -19.31 5.12 4.64
C SER A 307 -19.81 5.60 5.99
N GLY A 308 -20.66 4.81 6.67
CA GLY A 308 -21.31 5.18 7.92
C GLY A 308 -22.25 6.39 7.81
N ARG A 309 -22.72 6.73 6.60
CA ARG A 309 -23.51 7.94 6.27
C ARG A 309 -24.70 7.58 5.39
N SER A 310 -25.76 8.39 5.43
CA SER A 310 -27.00 8.15 4.68
C SER A 310 -26.99 8.67 3.24
N SER A 311 -26.10 9.61 2.90
CA SER A 311 -26.09 10.28 1.59
C SER A 311 -25.49 9.42 0.46
N PHE A 312 -24.56 8.53 0.78
CA PHE A 312 -23.95 7.59 -0.14
C PHE A 312 -23.45 6.37 0.65
N ARG A 313 -23.35 5.22 -0.04
CA ARG A 313 -22.85 3.97 0.55
C ARG A 313 -21.56 3.55 -0.14
N ILE A 314 -20.55 3.22 0.65
CA ILE A 314 -19.27 2.69 0.17
C ILE A 314 -19.08 1.29 0.77
N PHE A 315 -18.64 0.34 -0.05
CA PHE A 315 -18.42 -1.04 0.36
C PHE A 315 -17.00 -1.48 0.10
N GLY A 316 -16.44 -2.31 0.97
CA GLY A 316 -15.16 -2.97 0.77
C GLY A 316 -15.13 -4.38 1.35
N LEU A 317 -14.05 -5.09 1.04
CA LEU A 317 -13.65 -6.32 1.73
C LEU A 317 -13.03 -6.02 3.09
#